data_AF-A0A2A4T1G3-F1
#
_entry.id   AF-A0A2A4T1G3-F1
#
_cell.length_a   1.000
_cell.length_b   1.000
_cell.length_c   1.000
_cell.angle_alpha   90.00
_cell.angle_beta   90.00
_cell.angle_gamma   90.00
#
_symmetry.space_group_name_H-M   'P 1'
#
loop_
_entity.id
_entity.type
_entity.pdbx_description
1 polymer ?
#
loop_
_entity_poly.entity_id
_entity_poly.type
_entity_poly.pdbx_seq_one_letter_code
_entity_poly.pdbx_strand_id
1 'polypeptide(L)'
;MELEAQSFCAEKRGLENLPPHNFTTDGCSAWPDDPWLACCIQHDIKYWCGGSSEDRESADQKFRTCLNDEGYSMTGNLMFLGVRIGGSPSSPFPWRWGYGWDWPRGYDE
;
A
#
# COMPACT_ATOMS: atom_id res chain seq x y z
N MET A 1 -3.92 13.46 -2.87
CA MET A 1 -3.29 12.26 -2.28
C MET A 1 -3.74 12.08 -0.84
N GLU A 2 -3.43 12.97 0.12
CA GLU A 2 -3.88 12.78 1.52
C GLU A 2 -5.41 12.68 1.68
N LEU A 3 -6.17 13.59 1.06
CA LEU A 3 -7.64 13.52 1.07
C LEU A 3 -8.17 12.22 0.43
N GLU A 4 -7.50 11.72 -0.60
CA GLU A 4 -7.87 10.47 -1.27
C GLU A 4 -7.59 9.28 -0.36
N ALA A 5 -6.44 9.28 0.32
CA ALA A 5 -6.08 8.27 1.30
C ALA A 5 -7.09 8.22 2.45
N GLN A 6 -7.40 9.39 3.03
CA GLN A 6 -8.39 9.53 4.10
C GLN A 6 -9.77 9.05 3.65
N SER A 7 -10.20 9.43 2.43
CA SER A 7 -11.50 9.03 1.88
C SER A 7 -11.60 7.52 1.70
N PHE A 8 -10.56 6.90 1.10
CA PHE A 8 -10.47 5.45 0.94
C PHE A 8 -10.53 4.73 2.30
N CYS A 9 -9.74 5.21 3.26
CA CYS A 9 -9.66 4.53 4.55
C CYS A 9 -10.93 4.74 5.39
N ALA A 10 -11.57 5.90 5.29
CA ALA A 10 -12.87 6.17 5.92
C ALA A 10 -13.97 5.28 5.35
N GLU A 11 -14.00 5.08 4.03
CA GLU A 11 -14.94 4.14 3.39
C GLU A 11 -14.74 2.71 3.91
N LYS A 12 -13.48 2.29 4.06
CA LYS A 12 -13.14 0.95 4.52
C LYS A 12 -13.40 0.72 6.01
N ARG A 13 -13.01 1.66 6.87
CA ARG A 13 -12.89 1.45 8.33
C ARG A 13 -13.86 2.31 9.15
N GLY A 14 -14.54 3.26 8.51
CA GLY A 14 -15.33 4.28 9.18
C GLY A 14 -14.50 5.50 9.60
N LEU A 15 -15.16 6.66 9.74
CA LEU A 15 -14.52 7.93 10.11
C LEU A 15 -13.89 7.92 11.50
N GLU A 16 -14.33 7.03 12.38
CA GLU A 16 -13.85 6.93 13.76
C GLU A 16 -12.60 6.04 13.92
N ASN A 17 -12.22 5.29 12.87
CA ASN A 17 -11.13 4.30 12.92
C ASN A 17 -10.09 4.54 11.81
N LEU A 18 -9.63 5.78 11.71
CA LEU A 18 -8.59 6.19 10.78
C LEU A 18 -7.19 6.01 11.39
N PRO A 19 -6.15 5.81 10.56
CA PRO A 19 -4.78 5.75 11.04
C PRO A 19 -4.39 7.05 11.77
N PRO A 20 -3.73 6.97 12.94
CA PRO A 20 -3.37 8.15 13.73
C PRO A 20 -2.27 9.00 13.07
N HIS A 21 -1.47 8.43 12.18
CA HIS A 21 -0.42 9.14 11.46
C HIS A 21 -0.91 9.59 10.08
N ASN A 22 -0.54 10.81 9.68
CA ASN A 22 -0.88 11.35 8.37
C ASN A 22 -0.38 10.46 7.23
N PHE A 23 -1.07 10.51 6.10
CA PHE A 23 -0.63 9.81 4.90
C PHE A 23 0.66 10.42 4.35
N THR A 24 1.64 9.57 4.05
CA THR A 24 2.93 9.95 3.44
C THR A 24 3.30 8.93 2.39
N THR A 25 3.82 9.38 1.25
CA THR A 25 4.33 8.49 0.19
C THR A 25 5.74 8.90 -0.18
N ASP A 26 6.61 7.93 -0.42
CA ASP A 26 7.95 8.12 -0.97
C ASP A 26 8.04 7.76 -2.46
N GLY A 27 6.88 7.60 -3.13
CA GLY A 27 6.80 7.12 -4.49
C GLY A 27 6.82 5.60 -4.53
N CYS A 28 7.82 5.02 -5.19
CA CYS A 28 7.98 3.58 -5.26
C CYS A 28 9.11 3.14 -4.34
N SER A 29 8.80 2.79 -3.09
CA SER A 29 9.81 2.47 -2.08
C SER A 29 10.86 1.46 -2.57
N ALA A 30 12.14 1.85 -2.52
CA ALA A 30 13.28 1.07 -3.01
C ALA A 30 13.24 0.66 -4.50
N TRP A 31 12.52 1.43 -5.33
CA TRP A 31 12.44 1.29 -6.79
C TRP A 31 12.47 2.68 -7.46
N PRO A 32 12.88 2.84 -8.73
CA PRO A 32 12.71 4.13 -9.42
C PRO A 32 11.23 4.54 -9.51
N ASP A 33 10.88 5.82 -9.60
CA ASP A 33 9.48 6.27 -9.57
C ASP A 33 8.78 6.22 -10.94
N ASP A 34 9.41 6.75 -11.98
CA ASP A 34 8.82 6.81 -13.31
C ASP A 34 9.10 5.53 -14.11
N PRO A 35 8.17 5.06 -14.96
CA PRO A 35 6.86 5.65 -15.33
C PRO A 35 5.64 5.23 -14.48
N TRP A 36 5.81 4.51 -13.36
CA TRP A 36 4.73 3.81 -12.65
C TRP A 36 4.31 4.45 -11.32
N LEU A 37 4.75 5.69 -11.07
CA LEU A 37 4.52 6.44 -9.84
C LEU A 37 3.04 6.47 -9.42
N ALA A 38 2.12 6.61 -10.38
CA ALA A 38 0.68 6.62 -10.11
C ALA A 38 0.19 5.30 -9.47
N CYS A 39 0.67 4.15 -9.98
CA CYS A 39 0.34 2.84 -9.42
C CYS A 39 0.91 2.67 -7.99
N CYS A 40 2.12 3.18 -7.73
CA CYS A 40 2.73 3.13 -6.40
C CYS A 40 1.95 3.98 -5.38
N ILE A 41 1.57 5.22 -5.72
CA ILE A 41 0.79 6.08 -4.82
C ILE A 41 -0.56 5.43 -4.45
N GLN A 42 -1.24 4.82 -5.42
CA GLN A 42 -2.50 4.10 -5.16
C GLN A 42 -2.32 2.84 -4.29
N HIS A 43 -1.14 2.23 -4.34
CA HIS A 43 -0.79 1.10 -3.49
C HIS A 43 -0.48 1.57 -2.07
N ASP A 44 0.29 2.64 -1.93
CA ASP A 44 0.64 3.28 -0.66
C ASP A 44 -0.59 3.70 0.14
N ILE A 45 -1.64 4.22 -0.53
CA ILE A 45 -2.91 4.57 0.14
C ILE A 45 -3.49 3.37 0.90
N LYS A 46 -3.44 2.18 0.29
CA LYS A 46 -3.97 0.95 0.90
C LYS A 46 -3.04 0.47 2.01
N TYR A 47 -1.73 0.55 1.79
CA TYR A 47 -0.72 0.19 2.77
C TYR A 47 -0.75 1.10 4.01
N TRP A 48 -1.00 2.39 3.84
CA TRP A 48 -1.23 3.32 4.93
C TRP A 48 -2.46 2.92 5.74
N CYS A 49 -3.57 2.65 5.06
CA CYS A 49 -4.83 2.31 5.71
C CYS A 49 -4.76 0.99 6.48
N GLY A 50 -4.05 -0.02 5.93
CA GLY A 50 -3.96 -1.35 6.51
C GLY A 50 -5.23 -2.19 6.33
N GLY A 51 -5.40 -3.22 7.15
CA GLY A 51 -6.50 -4.19 7.09
C GLY A 51 -6.06 -5.63 7.26
N SER A 52 -6.87 -6.58 6.79
CA SER A 52 -6.61 -8.02 6.90
C SER A 52 -5.49 -8.49 5.95
N SER A 53 -5.15 -9.79 6.03
CA SER A 53 -4.17 -10.39 5.09
C SER A 53 -4.70 -10.42 3.65
N GLU A 54 -6.00 -10.67 3.49
CA GLU A 54 -6.72 -10.67 2.21
C GLU A 54 -6.74 -9.27 1.60
N ASP A 55 -6.91 -8.24 2.42
CA ASP A 55 -6.83 -6.85 1.97
C ASP A 55 -5.44 -6.52 1.41
N ARG A 56 -4.39 -6.97 2.09
CA ARG A 56 -3.02 -6.78 1.60
C ARG A 56 -2.82 -7.49 0.27
N GLU A 57 -3.26 -8.74 0.18
CA GLU A 57 -3.20 -9.49 -1.07
C GLU A 57 -3.97 -8.79 -2.20
N SER A 58 -5.17 -8.30 -1.93
CA SER A 58 -5.96 -7.54 -2.90
C SER A 58 -5.26 -6.24 -3.32
N ALA A 59 -4.65 -5.53 -2.38
CA ALA A 59 -3.88 -4.31 -2.66
C ALA A 59 -2.70 -4.60 -3.59
N ASP A 60 -1.92 -5.65 -3.29
CA ASP A 60 -0.75 -6.06 -4.06
C ASP A 60 -1.15 -6.57 -5.46
N GLN A 61 -2.23 -7.34 -5.56
CA GLN A 61 -2.76 -7.79 -6.85
C GLN A 61 -3.24 -6.60 -7.71
N LYS A 62 -3.94 -5.63 -7.12
CA LYS A 62 -4.36 -4.41 -7.82
C LYS A 62 -3.16 -3.58 -8.31
N PHE A 63 -2.09 -3.51 -7.51
CA PHE A 63 -0.86 -2.84 -7.91
C PHE A 63 -0.20 -3.52 -9.12
N ARG A 64 -0.10 -4.86 -9.10
CA ARG A 64 0.34 -5.65 -10.25
C ARG A 64 -0.50 -5.38 -11.49
N THR A 65 -1.83 -5.38 -11.36
CA THR A 65 -2.75 -5.14 -12.49
C THR A 65 -2.56 -3.74 -13.06
N CYS A 66 -2.44 -2.70 -12.23
CA CYS A 66 -2.19 -1.32 -12.67
C CYS A 66 -0.95 -1.25 -13.59
N LEU A 67 0.15 -1.87 -13.17
CA LEU A 67 1.39 -1.93 -13.96
C LEU A 67 1.22 -2.72 -15.27
N ASN A 68 0.48 -3.83 -15.23
CA ASN A 68 0.23 -4.65 -16.41
C ASN A 68 -0.62 -3.90 -17.44
N ASP A 69 -1.63 -3.16 -17.00
CA ASP A 69 -2.54 -2.39 -17.86
C ASP A 69 -1.81 -1.22 -18.54
N GLU A 70 -0.77 -0.66 -17.90
CA GLU A 70 0.15 0.31 -18.51
C GLU A 70 1.20 -0.33 -19.44
N GLY A 71 1.21 -1.66 -19.59
CA GLY A 71 2.11 -2.38 -20.48
C GLY A 71 3.42 -2.86 -19.83
N TYR A 72 3.57 -2.71 -18.52
CA TYR A 72 4.78 -3.07 -17.77
C TYR A 72 4.68 -4.44 -17.08
N SER A 73 4.12 -5.44 -17.75
CA SER A 73 3.75 -6.71 -17.10
C SER A 73 4.90 -7.42 -16.39
N MET A 74 6.12 -7.38 -16.94
CA MET A 74 7.29 -7.97 -16.29
C MET A 74 7.64 -7.23 -14.99
N THR A 75 7.66 -5.90 -15.02
CA THR A 75 7.89 -5.05 -13.84
C THR A 75 6.77 -5.26 -12.80
N GLY A 76 5.52 -5.35 -13.24
CA GLY A 76 4.36 -5.65 -12.38
C GLY A 76 4.50 -6.93 -11.58
N ASN A 77 4.97 -8.01 -12.22
CA ASN A 77 5.24 -9.27 -11.55
C ASN A 77 6.39 -9.18 -10.54
N LEU A 78 7.48 -8.46 -10.88
CA LEU A 78 8.63 -8.29 -9.99
C LEU A 78 8.28 -7.45 -8.76
N MET A 79 7.61 -6.31 -8.97
CA MET A 79 7.15 -5.44 -7.91
C MET A 79 6.15 -6.15 -6.99
N PHE A 80 5.20 -6.91 -7.55
CA PHE A 80 4.28 -7.74 -6.77
C PHE A 80 5.02 -8.67 -5.81
N LEU A 81 6.01 -9.41 -6.31
CA LEU A 81 6.82 -10.29 -5.47
C LEU A 81 7.57 -9.50 -4.38
N GLY A 82 8.13 -8.35 -4.75
CA GLY A 82 8.81 -7.43 -3.83
C GLY A 82 7.92 -6.99 -2.66
N VAL A 83 6.71 -6.49 -2.95
CA VAL A 83 5.77 -6.02 -1.91
C VAL A 83 5.21 -7.18 -1.07
N ARG A 84 5.01 -8.37 -1.65
CA ARG A 84 4.58 -9.55 -0.88
C ARG A 84 5.60 -9.95 0.19
N ILE A 85 6.89 -9.86 -0.12
CA ILE A 85 7.98 -10.22 0.79
C ILE A 85 8.31 -9.07 1.74
N GLY A 86 8.50 -7.86 1.22
CA GLY A 86 8.97 -6.69 1.98
C GLY A 86 7.87 -5.92 2.73
N GLY A 87 6.62 -6.03 2.30
CA GLY A 87 5.50 -5.25 2.80
C GLY A 87 4.77 -5.82 4.01
N SER A 88 5.28 -6.88 4.65
CA SER A 88 4.63 -7.51 5.81
C SER A 88 4.45 -6.52 6.98
N PRO A 89 3.34 -6.57 7.74
CA PRO A 89 3.15 -5.73 8.93
C PRO A 89 4.22 -5.94 10.02
N SER A 90 4.80 -7.14 10.09
CA SER A 90 5.89 -7.48 11.01
C SER A 90 7.26 -6.94 10.59
N SER A 91 7.36 -6.38 9.38
CA SER A 91 8.61 -5.84 8.84
C SER A 91 9.01 -4.55 9.58
N PRO A 92 10.32 -4.30 9.81
CA PRO A 92 10.80 -3.03 10.35
C PRO A 92 10.80 -1.90 9.31
N PHE A 93 10.36 -2.14 8.07
CA PHE A 93 10.37 -1.13 7.03
C PHE A 93 9.28 -0.06 7.23
N PRO A 94 9.55 1.20 6.83
CA PRO A 94 8.59 2.29 6.99
C PRO A 94 7.37 2.14 6.06
N TRP A 95 7.52 1.52 4.88
CA TRP A 95 6.45 1.23 3.91
C TRP A 95 5.68 -0.08 4.18
N ARG A 96 5.70 -0.60 5.41
CA ARG A 96 5.00 -1.84 5.79
C ARG A 96 3.49 -1.72 5.66
N TRP A 97 2.79 -2.84 5.59
CA TRP A 97 1.34 -2.87 5.73
C TRP A 97 0.88 -2.24 7.05
N GLY A 98 -0.07 -1.31 6.97
CA GLY A 98 -0.57 -0.55 8.11
C GLY A 98 0.41 0.50 8.64
N TYR A 99 1.31 1.06 7.81
CA TYR A 99 2.31 2.03 8.30
C TYR A 99 1.72 3.32 8.86
N GLY A 100 0.45 3.65 8.57
CA GLY A 100 -0.27 4.75 9.20
C GLY A 100 -0.57 4.53 10.69
N TRP A 101 -0.28 3.34 11.23
CA TRP A 101 -0.49 2.95 12.62
C TRP A 101 0.83 2.80 13.37
N ASP A 102 0.74 2.93 14.69
CA ASP A 102 1.86 2.64 15.59
C ASP A 102 2.37 1.21 15.39
N TRP A 103 3.69 1.07 15.32
CA TRP A 103 4.33 -0.23 15.20
C TRP A 103 4.51 -0.89 16.58
N PRO A 104 4.25 -2.20 16.72
CA PRO A 104 3.76 -3.11 15.69
C PRO A 104 2.23 -3.07 15.53
N ARG A 105 1.77 -2.90 14.29
CA ARG A 105 0.38 -3.14 13.88
C ARG A 105 0.38 -4.43 13.05
N GLY A 106 -0.36 -5.45 13.50
CA GLY A 106 -0.57 -6.68 12.73
C GLY A 106 -1.60 -6.50 11.61
N TYR A 107 -2.09 -7.62 11.08
CA TYR A 107 -3.32 -7.60 10.28
C TYR A 107 -4.54 -7.34 11.17
N ASP A 108 -5.57 -6.74 10.60
CA ASP A 108 -6.91 -6.78 11.18
C ASP A 108 -7.46 -8.23 11.05
N GLU A 109 -8.41 -8.61 11.92
CA GLU A 109 -9.02 -9.95 11.96
C GLU A 109 -9.64 -10.40 10.63
#